data_AF-A0ABD1PFP5-F1
#
_entry.id   AF-A0ABD1PFP5-F1
#
_cell.length_a   1.000
_cell.length_b   1.000
_cell.length_c   1.000
_cell.angle_alpha   90.00
_cell.angle_beta   90.00
_cell.angle_gamma   90.00
#
_symmetry.space_group_name_H-M   'P 1'
#
loop_
_entity.id
_entity.type
_entity.pdbx_description
1 polymer ?
#
loop_
_entity_poly.entity_id
_entity_poly.type
_entity_poly.pdbx_seq_one_letter_code
_entity_poly.pdbx_strand_id
1 'polypeptide(L)'
;MYLPRQRATMYPKSFGNKRVIMDFGFKNMLDIAQMTKEFCQDNFTIPDYLFDYVHGKSQSNSPPWEGCTHLYIPVLANAHWFAVEMNFAESTLYVYDPDKSCLTQGQLEKFLESVCYFIPLLAKSVNISVEDKVQVQRVDDTVKQKIS
;
A
#
# COMPACT_ATOMS: atom_id res chain seq x y z
N MET A 1 11.36 -9.64 3.70
CA MET A 1 10.90 -8.24 3.78
C MET A 1 10.91 -7.63 5.19
N TYR A 2 11.29 -8.40 6.21
CA TYR A 2 11.62 -7.85 7.53
C TYR A 2 12.79 -6.85 7.49
N LEU A 3 13.74 -7.05 6.58
CA LEU A 3 14.94 -6.21 6.46
C LEU A 3 14.66 -4.73 6.14
N PRO A 4 13.78 -4.35 5.19
CA PRO A 4 13.37 -2.96 5.01
C PRO A 4 12.77 -2.30 6.25
N ARG A 5 11.83 -2.96 6.94
CA ARG A 5 11.23 -2.45 8.20
C ARG A 5 12.29 -2.28 9.28
N GLN A 6 13.13 -3.29 9.48
CA GLN A 6 14.24 -3.25 10.43
C GLN A 6 15.25 -2.13 10.10
N ARG A 7 15.59 -1.95 8.82
CA ARG A 7 16.47 -0.85 8.37
C ARG A 7 15.82 0.52 8.58
N ALA A 8 14.52 0.66 8.36
CA ALA A 8 13.80 1.91 8.65
C ALA A 8 13.89 2.26 10.15
N THR A 9 13.77 1.26 11.03
CA THR A 9 13.98 1.43 12.48
C THR A 9 15.43 1.78 12.82
N MET A 10 16.41 1.12 12.18
CA MET A 10 17.84 1.34 12.45
C MET A 10 18.37 2.68 11.92
N TYR A 11 17.81 3.18 10.81
CA TYR A 11 18.30 4.36 10.10
C TYR A 11 17.19 5.39 9.84
N PRO A 12 16.52 5.92 10.88
CA PRO A 12 15.32 6.75 10.72
C PRO A 12 15.56 8.01 9.87
N LYS A 13 16.77 8.58 9.91
CA LYS A 13 17.15 9.74 9.08
C LYS A 13 17.10 9.47 7.57
N SER A 14 17.38 8.24 7.15
CA SER A 14 17.40 7.86 5.74
C SER A 14 16.01 7.52 5.19
N PHE A 15 15.09 7.12 6.07
CA PHE A 15 13.75 6.67 5.67
C PHE A 15 12.67 7.73 5.92
N GLY A 16 12.90 8.69 6.82
CA GLY A 16 11.94 9.75 7.16
C GLY A 16 10.80 9.25 8.06
N ASN A 17 10.36 10.08 9.01
CA ASN A 17 9.50 9.65 10.13
C ASN A 17 8.00 9.52 9.81
N LYS A 18 7.57 9.72 8.56
CA LYS A 18 6.14 9.77 8.19
C LYS A 18 5.77 8.74 7.12
N ARG A 19 6.40 7.58 7.15
CA ARG A 19 6.25 6.52 6.15
C ARG A 19 6.12 5.17 6.82
N VAL A 20 5.25 4.33 6.27
CA VAL A 20 5.07 2.95 6.73
C VAL A 20 5.34 2.00 5.56
N ILE A 21 6.11 0.94 5.80
CA ILE A 21 6.46 -0.06 4.78
C ILE A 21 5.76 -1.38 5.15
N MET A 22 4.93 -1.90 4.25
CA MET A 22 4.26 -3.18 4.40
C MET A 22 5.17 -4.34 3.99
N ASP A 23 4.84 -5.53 4.49
CA ASP A 23 5.39 -6.77 3.99
C ASP A 23 4.59 -7.28 2.78
N PHE A 24 5.15 -8.26 2.06
CA PHE A 24 4.56 -8.77 0.84
C PHE A 24 3.25 -9.54 1.08
N GLY A 25 3.04 -10.02 2.31
CA GLY A 25 1.81 -10.71 2.69
C GLY A 25 0.63 -9.75 2.74
N PHE A 26 0.87 -8.46 2.99
CA PHE A 26 -0.20 -7.48 3.14
C PHE A 26 -1.11 -7.39 1.90
N LYS A 27 -0.55 -7.33 0.68
CA LYS A 27 -1.38 -7.30 -0.54
C LYS A 27 -2.23 -8.57 -0.69
N ASN A 28 -1.67 -9.74 -0.42
CA ASN A 28 -2.42 -11.00 -0.48
C ASN A 28 -3.61 -11.00 0.50
N MET A 29 -3.43 -10.39 1.69
CA MET A 29 -4.52 -10.25 2.66
C MET A 29 -5.64 -9.32 2.15
N LEU A 30 -5.30 -8.24 1.45
CA LEU A 30 -6.31 -7.37 0.81
C LEU A 30 -7.08 -8.11 -0.29
N ASP A 31 -6.39 -8.95 -1.08
CA ASP A 31 -7.04 -9.74 -2.14
C ASP A 31 -7.99 -10.78 -1.56
N ILE A 32 -7.61 -11.47 -0.48
CA ILE A 32 -8.49 -12.40 0.24
C ILE A 32 -9.72 -11.67 0.78
N ALA A 33 -9.54 -10.48 1.37
CA ALA A 33 -10.65 -9.67 1.86
C ALA A 33 -11.58 -9.23 0.71
N GLN A 34 -11.03 -8.89 -0.46
CA GLN A 34 -11.80 -8.54 -1.66
C GLN A 34 -12.63 -9.73 -2.14
N MET A 35 -12.04 -10.93 -2.26
CA MET A 35 -12.76 -12.15 -2.65
C MET A 35 -13.87 -12.49 -1.64
N THR A 36 -13.59 -12.32 -0.34
CA THR A 36 -14.57 -12.57 0.72
C THR A 36 -15.72 -11.57 0.64
N LYS A 37 -15.44 -10.31 0.34
CA LYS A 37 -16.46 -9.28 0.11
C LYS A 37 -17.36 -9.63 -1.06
N GLU A 38 -16.79 -10.07 -2.18
CA GLU A 38 -17.56 -10.49 -3.37
C GLU A 38 -18.46 -11.69 -3.07
N PHE A 39 -18.00 -12.62 -2.23
CA PHE A 39 -18.77 -13.78 -1.82
C PHE A 39 -19.87 -13.46 -0.80
N CYS A 40 -19.56 -12.66 0.23
CA CYS A 40 -20.47 -12.37 1.35
C CYS A 40 -21.41 -11.17 1.08
N GLN A 41 -21.12 -10.35 0.06
CA GLN A 41 -21.88 -9.18 -0.35
C GLN A 41 -22.22 -8.27 0.85
N ASP A 42 -23.50 -8.11 1.18
CA ASP A 42 -24.00 -7.17 2.19
C ASP A 42 -23.60 -7.54 3.64
N ASN A 43 -23.20 -8.80 3.87
CA ASN A 43 -22.78 -9.27 5.20
C ASN A 43 -21.26 -9.15 5.41
N PHE A 44 -20.53 -8.54 4.47
CA PHE A 44 -19.09 -8.41 4.59
C PHE A 44 -18.68 -7.40 5.66
N THR A 45 -17.84 -7.83 6.59
CA THR A 45 -17.12 -6.98 7.51
C THR A 45 -15.63 -7.06 7.23
N ILE A 46 -14.92 -5.93 7.39
CA ILE A 46 -13.47 -5.89 7.22
C ILE A 46 -12.83 -6.76 8.31
N PRO A 47 -11.97 -7.74 7.98
CA PRO A 47 -11.35 -8.61 8.96
C PRO A 47 -10.41 -7.87 9.93
N ASP A 48 -10.45 -8.25 11.22
CA ASP A 48 -9.67 -7.63 12.30
C ASP A 48 -8.16 -7.62 12.03
N TYR A 49 -7.63 -8.66 11.38
CA TYR A 49 -6.21 -8.75 11.05
C TYR A 49 -5.73 -7.62 10.12
N LEU A 50 -6.62 -7.00 9.33
CA LEU A 50 -6.26 -5.83 8.52
C LEU A 50 -6.06 -4.59 9.40
N PHE A 51 -6.88 -4.42 10.43
CA PHE A 51 -6.70 -3.35 11.42
C PHE A 51 -5.43 -3.55 12.26
N ASP A 52 -5.00 -4.80 12.49
CA ASP A 52 -3.71 -5.06 13.13
C ASP A 52 -2.53 -4.49 12.33
N TYR A 53 -2.59 -4.43 11.00
CA TYR A 53 -1.56 -3.74 10.22
C TYR A 53 -1.57 -2.23 10.46
N VAL A 54 -2.77 -1.64 10.49
CA VAL A 54 -2.96 -0.20 10.69
C VAL A 54 -2.45 0.24 12.06
N HIS A 55 -2.70 -0.57 13.09
CA HIS A 55 -2.28 -0.29 14.46
C HIS A 55 -0.85 -0.78 14.79
N GLY A 56 -0.11 -1.34 13.81
CA GLY A 56 1.25 -1.82 14.03
C GLY A 56 1.35 -3.11 14.88
N LYS A 57 0.29 -3.91 14.93
CA LYS A 57 0.19 -5.17 15.69
C LYS A 57 0.44 -6.43 14.86
N SER A 58 0.43 -6.34 13.53
CA SER A 58 0.45 -7.51 12.64
C SER A 58 1.77 -8.30 12.66
N GLN A 59 2.93 -7.64 12.85
CA GLN A 59 4.27 -8.26 12.90
C GLN A 59 5.27 -7.37 13.66
N SER A 60 6.38 -7.96 14.14
CA SER A 60 7.49 -7.23 14.76
C SER A 60 8.01 -6.11 13.84
N ASN A 61 8.05 -4.88 14.37
CA ASN A 61 8.48 -3.66 13.69
C ASN A 61 7.54 -3.15 12.57
N SER A 62 6.24 -3.52 12.57
CA SER A 62 5.27 -2.79 11.76
C SER A 62 4.91 -1.48 12.46
N PRO A 63 5.24 -0.29 11.91
CA PRO A 63 4.80 0.96 12.51
C PRO A 63 3.28 1.10 12.39
N PRO A 64 2.61 1.75 13.36
CA PRO A 64 1.24 2.19 13.16
C PRO A 64 1.19 3.21 12.02
N TRP A 65 0.05 3.28 11.34
CA TRP A 65 -0.15 4.22 10.24
C TRP A 65 -0.43 5.64 10.74
N GLU A 66 -0.91 5.79 11.97
CA GLU A 66 -1.24 7.09 12.56
C GLU A 66 -0.08 8.09 12.42
N GLY A 67 -0.38 9.28 11.90
CA GLY A 67 0.62 10.33 11.63
C GLY A 67 1.52 10.10 10.41
N CYS A 68 1.39 8.96 9.71
CA CYS A 68 2.08 8.73 8.45
C CYS A 68 1.43 9.50 7.29
N THR A 69 2.26 9.84 6.31
CA THR A 69 1.87 10.52 5.07
C THR A 69 1.92 9.59 3.86
N HIS A 70 2.73 8.53 3.93
CA HIS A 70 2.90 7.58 2.86
C HIS A 70 2.89 6.14 3.38
N LEU A 71 2.38 5.23 2.55
CA LEU A 71 2.35 3.79 2.78
C LEU A 71 2.94 3.08 1.58
N TYR A 72 3.99 2.29 1.78
CA TYR A 72 4.68 1.54 0.72
C TYR A 72 4.30 0.07 0.79
N ILE A 73 3.88 -0.48 -0.35
CA ILE A 73 3.45 -1.87 -0.50
C ILE A 73 4.25 -2.48 -1.65
N PRO A 74 5.11 -3.46 -1.36
CA PRO A 74 5.72 -4.27 -2.40
C PRO A 74 4.71 -5.30 -2.90
N VAL A 75 4.63 -5.41 -4.22
CA VAL A 75 3.60 -6.18 -4.91
C VAL A 75 4.24 -7.16 -5.87
N LEU A 76 3.76 -8.41 -5.82
CA LEU A 76 4.13 -9.48 -6.75
C LEU A 76 2.91 -9.80 -7.63
N ALA A 77 2.99 -9.51 -8.92
CA ALA A 77 1.97 -9.88 -9.90
C ALA A 77 2.63 -10.66 -11.04
N ASN A 78 2.13 -11.84 -11.39
CA ASN A 78 2.65 -12.64 -12.51
C ASN A 78 4.18 -12.87 -12.47
N ALA A 79 4.73 -13.18 -11.29
CA ALA A 79 6.18 -13.32 -11.04
C ALA A 79 7.02 -12.03 -11.25
N HIS A 80 6.36 -10.88 -11.42
CA HIS A 80 6.98 -9.56 -11.54
C HIS A 80 6.80 -8.74 -10.26
N TRP A 81 7.89 -8.15 -9.77
CA TRP A 81 7.88 -7.32 -8.57
C TRP A 81 7.86 -5.83 -8.94
N PHE A 82 6.94 -5.10 -8.32
CA PHE A 82 6.91 -3.65 -8.36
C PHE A 82 6.56 -3.09 -6.97
N ALA A 83 6.78 -1.80 -6.77
CA ALA A 83 6.43 -1.12 -5.53
C ALA A 83 5.26 -0.16 -5.76
N VAL A 84 4.36 -0.10 -4.78
CA VAL A 84 3.24 0.83 -4.75
C VAL A 84 3.42 1.76 -3.56
N GLU A 85 3.18 3.04 -3.76
CA GLU A 85 3.17 4.06 -2.73
C GLU A 85 1.79 4.70 -2.70
N MET A 86 1.09 4.59 -1.58
CA MET A 86 -0.06 5.43 -1.30
C MET A 86 0.44 6.74 -0.70
N ASN A 87 0.22 7.85 -1.38
CA ASN A 87 0.28 9.18 -0.79
C ASN A 87 -1.11 9.54 -0.27
N PHE A 88 -1.26 9.62 1.05
CA PHE A 88 -2.57 9.86 1.67
C PHE A 88 -3.12 11.26 1.37
N ALA A 89 -2.26 12.28 1.36
CA ALA A 89 -2.69 13.66 1.12
C ALA A 89 -3.19 13.88 -0.31
N GLU A 90 -2.57 13.21 -1.28
CA GLU A 90 -2.93 13.30 -2.70
C GLU A 90 -3.97 12.25 -3.12
N SER A 91 -4.35 11.34 -2.22
CA SER A 91 -5.23 10.20 -2.53
C SER A 91 -4.81 9.45 -3.79
N THR A 92 -3.50 9.27 -3.98
CA THR A 92 -2.90 8.70 -5.19
C THR A 92 -2.00 7.52 -4.84
N LEU A 93 -2.17 6.42 -5.58
CA LEU A 93 -1.29 5.27 -5.62
C LEU A 93 -0.29 5.44 -6.75
N TYR A 94 0.94 5.78 -6.38
CA TYR A 94 2.08 5.79 -7.30
C TYR A 94 2.63 4.38 -7.46
N VAL A 95 2.81 3.95 -8.71
CA VAL A 95 3.32 2.62 -9.05
C VAL A 95 4.70 2.76 -9.66
N TYR A 96 5.69 2.22 -8.95
CA TYR A 96 7.08 2.12 -9.36
C TYR A 96 7.31 0.75 -9.99
N ASP A 97 7.05 0.68 -11.29
CA ASP A 97 7.15 -0.53 -12.10
C ASP A 97 8.40 -0.46 -13.00
N PRO A 98 9.48 -1.21 -12.69
CA PRO A 98 10.70 -1.19 -13.48
C PRO A 98 10.56 -1.88 -14.84
N ASP A 99 9.52 -2.70 -15.04
CA ASP A 99 9.24 -3.37 -16.31
C ASP A 99 7.75 -3.23 -16.68
N LYS A 100 7.44 -2.12 -17.34
CA LYS A 100 6.09 -1.75 -17.78
C LYS A 100 5.51 -2.70 -18.84
N SER A 101 6.29 -3.63 -19.38
CA SER A 101 5.82 -4.60 -20.37
C SER A 101 4.99 -5.73 -19.75
N CYS A 102 5.18 -6.00 -18.45
CA CYS A 102 4.54 -7.11 -17.75
C CYS A 102 3.04 -6.94 -17.50
N LEU A 103 2.58 -5.69 -17.38
CA LEU A 103 1.17 -5.34 -17.17
C LEU A 103 0.80 -4.11 -17.99
N THR A 104 -0.33 -4.14 -18.69
CA THR A 104 -0.95 -2.91 -19.21
C THR A 104 -1.54 -2.07 -18.07
N GLN A 105 -1.84 -0.79 -18.32
CA GLN A 105 -2.45 0.09 -17.31
C GLN A 105 -3.76 -0.49 -16.76
N GLY A 106 -4.68 -0.96 -17.62
CA GLY A 106 -5.95 -1.53 -17.17
C GLY A 106 -5.80 -2.84 -16.39
N GLN A 107 -4.80 -3.67 -16.72
CA GLN A 107 -4.47 -4.85 -15.92
C GLN A 107 -3.91 -4.48 -14.55
N LEU A 108 -3.07 -3.44 -14.49
CA LEU A 108 -2.53 -2.92 -13.23
C LEU A 108 -3.63 -2.36 -12.33
N GLU A 109 -4.51 -1.52 -12.87
CA GLU A 109 -5.64 -0.93 -12.13
C GLU A 109 -6.54 -2.02 -11.55
N LYS A 110 -6.90 -3.02 -12.36
CA LYS A 110 -7.67 -4.18 -11.90
C LYS A 110 -6.92 -4.96 -10.80
N PHE A 111 -5.62 -5.16 -10.96
CA PHE A 111 -4.81 -5.88 -9.99
C PHE A 111 -4.69 -5.14 -8.63
N LEU A 112 -4.81 -3.82 -8.65
CA LEU A 112 -4.75 -2.94 -7.49
C LEU A 112 -6.14 -2.55 -6.95
N GLU A 113 -7.23 -3.12 -7.46
CA GLU A 113 -8.58 -2.77 -7.02
C GLU A 113 -8.79 -2.97 -5.51
N SER A 114 -8.28 -4.07 -4.96
CA SER A 114 -8.29 -4.34 -3.51
C SER A 114 -7.52 -3.28 -2.71
N VAL A 115 -6.40 -2.80 -3.23
CA VAL A 115 -5.56 -1.75 -2.64
C VAL A 115 -6.32 -0.43 -2.62
N CYS A 116 -6.90 -0.04 -3.76
CA CYS A 116 -7.70 1.17 -3.91
C CYS A 116 -8.93 1.17 -3.00
N TYR A 117 -9.55 0.02 -2.76
CA TYR A 117 -10.74 -0.10 -1.92
C TYR A 117 -10.42 -0.10 -0.42
N PHE A 118 -9.49 -0.96 0.03
CA PHE A 118 -9.27 -1.18 1.45
C PHE A 118 -8.39 -0.13 2.11
N ILE A 119 -7.38 0.41 1.41
CA ILE A 119 -6.45 1.37 2.05
C ILE A 119 -7.15 2.63 2.53
N PRO A 120 -8.06 3.28 1.77
CA PRO A 120 -8.79 4.43 2.29
C PRO A 120 -9.63 4.10 3.53
N LEU A 121 -10.31 2.95 3.55
CA LEU A 121 -11.11 2.50 4.69
C LEU A 121 -10.25 2.29 5.94
N LEU A 122 -9.10 1.63 5.77
CA LEU A 122 -8.12 1.37 6.82
C LEU A 122 -7.42 2.65 7.29
N ALA A 123 -7.13 3.59 6.39
CA ALA A 123 -6.52 4.88 6.74
C ALA A 123 -7.48 5.76 7.56
N LYS A 124 -8.77 5.78 7.17
CA LYS A 124 -9.82 6.53 7.87
C LYS A 124 -10.05 6.02 9.30
N SER A 125 -9.85 4.73 9.57
CA SER A 125 -9.99 4.18 10.94
C SER A 125 -8.95 4.72 11.93
N VAL A 126 -7.85 5.31 11.45
CA VAL A 126 -6.83 5.99 12.26
C VAL A 126 -6.72 7.49 11.93
N ASN A 127 -7.83 8.11 11.52
CA ASN A 127 -7.95 9.55 11.29
C ASN A 127 -7.02 10.12 10.20
N ILE A 128 -6.58 9.30 9.24
CA ILE A 128 -5.87 9.78 8.06
C ILE A 128 -6.92 10.17 7.01
N SER A 129 -6.85 11.42 6.53
CA SER A 129 -7.73 11.91 5.47
C SER A 129 -7.29 11.34 4.11
N VAL A 130 -8.23 10.68 3.42
CA VAL A 130 -8.07 10.10 2.08
C VAL A 130 -9.42 10.18 1.36
N GLU A 131 -9.43 10.49 0.09
CA GLU A 131 -10.62 10.43 -0.76
C GLU A 131 -11.10 8.99 -0.96
N ASP A 132 -12.40 8.79 -1.19
CA ASP A 132 -12.94 7.45 -1.48
C ASP A 132 -12.44 6.90 -2.82
N LYS A 133 -12.14 7.80 -3.77
CA LYS A 133 -11.62 7.43 -5.08
C LYS A 133 -10.13 7.68 -5.14
N VAL A 134 -9.36 6.61 -5.08
CA VAL A 134 -7.90 6.65 -5.22
C VAL A 134 -7.52 6.60 -6.70
N GLN A 135 -6.60 7.47 -7.10
CA GLN A 135 -6.03 7.47 -8.46
C GLN A 135 -4.84 6.50 -8.53
N VAL A 136 -4.66 5.80 -9.65
CA VAL A 136 -3.50 4.92 -9.87
C VAL A 136 -2.63 5.54 -10.95
N GLN A 137 -1.40 5.90 -10.60
CA GLN A 137 -0.45 6.55 -11.50
C GLN A 137 0.85 5.77 -11.57
N ARG A 138 1.22 5.30 -12.77
CA ARG A 138 2.57 4.79 -13.02
C ARG A 138 3.56 5.95 -13.02
N VAL A 139 4.64 5.77 -12.26
CA VAL A 139 5.73 6.75 -12.26
C VAL A 139 6.59 6.52 -13.49
N ASP A 140 6.78 7.57 -14.27
CA ASP A 140 7.74 7.55 -15.38
C ASP A 140 9.15 7.85 -14.86
N ASP A 141 10.14 7.06 -15.29
CA ASP A 141 11.54 7.22 -14.90
C ASP A 141 12.14 8.57 -15.30
N THR A 142 11.45 9.34 -16.14
CA THR A 142 11.81 10.70 -16.55
C THR A 142 11.68 11.77 -15.46
N VAL A 143 11.09 11.45 -14.29
CA VAL A 143 11.02 12.40 -13.15
C VAL A 143 12.21 12.25 -12.18
N LYS A 144 13.17 11.36 -12.46
CA LYS A 144 14.42 11.24 -11.67
C LYS A 144 15.47 12.27 -12.11
N GLN A 145 15.20 13.58 -11.95
CA GLN A 145 16.26 14.61 -11.91
C GLN A 145 15.72 16.02 -11.54
N LYS A 146 15.05 16.17 -10.40
CA LYS A 146 14.97 17.48 -9.72
C LYS A 146 15.10 17.30 -8.21
N ILE A 147 16.32 17.00 -7.80
CA ILE A 147 16.79 17.31 -6.45
C ILE A 147 18.01 18.21 -6.69
N SER A 148 17.83 19.53 -6.54
CA SER A 148 18.92 20.47 -6.32
C SER A 148 19.07 20.69 -4.82
#